data_AF-A0A7S0WCB0-F1
#
_entry.id   AF-A0A7S0WCB0-F1
#
_cell.length_a   1.000
_cell.length_b   1.000
_cell.length_c   1.000
_cell.angle_alpha   90.00
_cell.angle_beta   90.00
_cell.angle_gamma   90.00
#
_symmetry.space_group_name_H-M   'P 1'
#
loop_
_entity.id
_entity.type
_entity.pdbx_description
1 polymer ?
#
loop_
_entity_poly.entity_id
_entity_poly.type
_entity_poly.pdbx_seq_one_letter_code
_entity_poly.pdbx_strand_id
1 'polypeptide(L)'
;NEGDKGIWFEAARVSGPNLGVLSVSFPLGTQRDLAYLEFVPRQGILGTAVYDIVAKDTTGGVSPPQSFTVRVIGDNDPPSFATSVGSICVEQGSACKVDTLGGGCDQRCVDGKGYCT
;
A
#
# COMPACT_ATOMS: atom_id res chain seq x y z
N ASN A 1 31.54 19.34 30.38
CA ASN A 1 30.98 17.98 30.44
C ASN A 1 29.62 18.03 29.75
N GLU A 2 29.55 17.59 28.50
CA GLU A 2 28.39 17.75 27.61
C GLU A 2 27.68 16.42 27.34
N GLY A 3 28.17 15.31 27.91
CA GLY A 3 27.68 13.95 27.69
C GLY A 3 26.32 13.61 28.33
N ASP A 4 25.79 14.47 29.19
CA ASP A 4 24.50 14.24 29.89
C ASP A 4 23.36 15.14 29.41
N LYS A 5 23.60 15.97 28.38
CA LYS A 5 22.54 16.84 27.84
C LYS A 5 21.60 16.03 26.96
N GLY A 6 20.37 15.86 27.42
CA GLY A 6 19.32 15.23 26.62
C GLY A 6 19.02 16.06 25.37
N ILE A 7 18.97 15.40 24.22
CA ILE A 7 18.50 15.98 22.96
C ILE A 7 17.13 15.34 22.69
N TRP A 8 16.15 16.14 22.26
CA TRP A 8 14.89 15.63 21.76
C TRP A 8 14.57 16.21 20.39
N PHE A 9 13.76 15.49 19.62
CA PHE A 9 13.33 15.91 18.30
C PHE A 9 11.84 16.18 18.31
N GLU A 10 11.44 17.20 17.56
CA GLU A 10 10.04 17.53 17.32
C GLU A 10 9.82 17.57 15.82
N ALA A 11 8.81 16.83 15.36
CA ALA A 11 8.42 16.80 13.96
C ALA A 11 7.01 17.39 13.79
N ALA A 12 6.84 18.28 12.83
CA ALA A 12 5.56 18.96 12.57
C ALA A 12 5.24 18.96 11.07
N ARG A 13 3.96 18.76 10.73
CA ARG A 13 3.49 18.90 9.35
C ARG A 13 3.47 20.38 8.98
N VAL A 14 4.15 20.72 7.88
CA VAL A 14 4.23 22.09 7.36
C VAL A 14 3.22 22.33 6.25
N SER A 15 3.02 21.33 5.38
CA SER A 15 2.08 21.44 4.25
C SER A 15 1.50 20.09 3.84
N GLY A 16 0.46 20.16 3.00
CA GLY A 16 -0.25 18.98 2.51
C GLY A 16 -1.33 18.45 3.46
N PRO A 17 -2.04 17.38 3.06
CA PRO A 17 -3.12 16.79 3.84
C PRO A 17 -2.60 16.11 5.11
N ASN A 18 -3.50 15.88 6.06
CA ASN A 18 -3.21 15.01 7.20
C ASN A 18 -3.24 13.53 6.75
N LEU A 19 -2.07 13.03 6.33
CA LEU A 19 -1.90 11.66 5.82
C LEU A 19 -1.90 10.59 6.93
N GLY A 20 -1.77 10.95 8.20
CA GLY A 20 -1.56 9.98 9.27
C GLY A 20 -0.93 10.58 10.52
N VAL A 21 -0.53 9.71 11.44
CA VAL A 21 0.19 10.08 12.66
C VAL A 21 1.68 9.87 12.42
N LEU A 22 2.47 10.92 12.67
CA LEU A 22 3.92 10.83 12.74
C LEU A 22 4.32 10.87 14.22
N SER A 23 5.10 9.90 14.66
CA SER A 23 5.61 9.81 16.02
C SER A 23 7.14 9.72 16.00
N VAL A 24 7.75 10.38 16.97
CA VAL A 24 9.18 10.30 17.24
C VAL A 24 9.36 9.41 18.46
N SER A 25 10.20 8.38 18.36
CA SER A 25 10.58 7.54 19.48
C SER A 25 12.09 7.41 19.60
N PHE A 26 12.56 7.00 20.76
CA PHE A 26 13.98 6.85 21.06
C PHE A 26 14.26 5.42 21.53
N PRO A 27 15.39 4.81 21.15
CA PRO A 27 15.79 3.52 21.70
C PRO A 27 15.95 3.63 23.22
N LEU A 28 15.52 2.58 23.93
CA LEU A 28 15.77 2.44 25.36
C LEU A 28 17.26 2.15 25.57
N GLY A 29 17.94 2.93 26.41
CA GLY A 29 19.36 2.71 26.73
C GLY A 29 20.21 3.99 26.70
N THR A 30 21.52 3.83 26.56
CA THR A 30 22.51 4.93 26.58
C THR A 30 22.72 5.60 25.23
N GLN A 31 22.12 5.10 24.15
CA GLN A 31 22.29 5.65 22.81
C GLN A 31 21.31 6.82 22.61
N ARG A 32 21.79 8.04 22.91
CA ARG A 32 21.01 9.29 22.83
C ARG A 32 21.05 9.94 21.44
N ASP A 33 21.90 9.42 20.54
CA ASP A 33 22.17 10.02 19.23
C ASP A 33 21.30 9.46 18.09
N LEU A 34 20.34 8.59 18.41
CA LEU A 34 19.44 7.96 17.46
C LEU A 34 17.98 8.23 17.84
N ALA A 35 17.17 8.53 16.84
CA ALA A 35 15.72 8.64 16.96
C ALA A 35 15.06 7.86 15.81
N TYR A 36 13.92 7.24 16.09
CA TYR A 36 13.08 6.59 15.10
C TYR A 36 11.89 7.48 14.76
N LEU A 37 11.58 7.55 13.48
CA LEU A 37 10.34 8.13 12.99
C LEU A 37 9.40 6.99 12.61
N GLU A 38 8.26 6.93 13.28
CA GLU A 38 7.19 5.99 12.96
C GLU A 38 6.03 6.74 12.33
N PHE A 39 5.60 6.28 11.16
CA PHE A 39 4.49 6.88 10.42
C PHE A 39 3.36 5.87 10.25
N VAL A 40 2.20 6.17 10.84
CA VAL A 40 0.99 5.37 10.72
C VAL A 40 0.03 6.07 9.76
N PRO A 41 -0.13 5.61 8.52
CA PRO A 41 -1.01 6.24 7.55
C PRO A 41 -2.48 6.10 7.96
N ARG A 42 -3.27 7.14 7.69
CA ARG A 42 -4.73 7.10 7.82
C ARG A 42 -5.32 6.40 6.60
N GLN A 43 -6.17 5.40 6.84
CA GLN A 43 -6.84 4.67 5.77
C GLN A 43 -7.60 5.60 4.82
N GLY A 44 -7.46 5.35 3.51
CA GLY A 44 -8.21 6.07 2.47
C GLY A 44 -7.73 7.48 2.18
N ILE A 45 -6.66 7.96 2.84
CA ILE A 45 -6.10 9.30 2.57
C ILE A 45 -4.83 9.14 1.74
N LEU A 46 -4.86 9.72 0.54
CA LEU A 46 -3.75 9.71 -0.40
C LEU A 46 -3.16 11.11 -0.57
N GLY A 47 -1.92 11.18 -1.03
CA GLY A 47 -1.28 12.43 -1.40
C GLY A 47 0.13 12.57 -0.84
N THR A 48 0.59 13.82 -0.80
CA THR A 48 1.96 14.18 -0.41
C THR A 48 1.91 15.26 0.67
N ALA A 49 2.62 15.04 1.78
CA ALA A 49 2.74 16.00 2.87
C ALA A 49 4.21 16.26 3.22
N VAL A 50 4.52 17.50 3.59
CA VAL A 50 5.87 17.93 4.00
C VAL A 50 5.89 18.08 5.52
N TYR A 51 6.95 17.58 6.12
CA TYR A 51 7.21 17.66 7.55
C TYR A 51 8.57 18.29 7.80
N ASP A 52 8.64 19.13 8.82
CA ASP A 52 9.91 19.62 9.35
C ASP A 52 10.25 18.87 10.64
N ILE A 53 11.53 18.59 10.84
CA ILE A 53 12.09 18.10 12.10
C ILE A 53 13.12 19.09 12.65
N VAL A 54 13.05 19.34 13.96
CA VAL A 54 14.02 20.15 14.70
C VAL A 54 14.58 19.35 15.86
N ALA A 55 15.87 19.53 16.15
CA ALA A 55 16.49 19.05 17.37
C ALA A 55 16.51 20.17 18.42
N LYS A 56 16.25 19.81 19.67
CA LYS A 56 16.27 20.72 20.82
C LYS A 56 17.13 20.12 21.93
N ASP A 57 17.88 20.96 22.63
CA ASP A 57 18.70 20.56 23.77
C ASP A 57 18.16 21.10 25.10
N THR A 58 18.61 20.52 26.21
CA THR A 58 18.21 20.91 27.58
C THR A 58 18.63 22.34 27.98
N THR A 59 19.48 22.98 27.18
CA THR A 59 19.97 24.35 27.39
C THR A 59 19.26 25.39 26.53
N GLY A 60 18.24 24.98 25.76
CA GLY A 60 17.43 25.87 24.92
C GLY A 60 17.95 26.07 23.50
N GLY A 61 19.00 25.35 23.09
CA GLY A 61 19.43 25.29 21.70
C GLY A 61 18.38 24.65 20.82
N VAL A 62 18.15 25.21 19.64
CA VAL A 62 17.23 24.69 18.62
C VAL A 62 17.96 24.65 17.28
N SER A 63 17.95 23.50 16.61
CA SER A 63 18.54 23.38 15.28
C SER A 63 17.71 24.13 14.23
N PRO A 64 18.30 24.48 13.07
CA PRO A 64 17.52 24.76 11.87
C PRO A 64 16.59 23.58 11.54
N PRO A 65 15.40 23.84 10.97
CA PRO A 65 14.49 22.77 10.54
C PRO A 65 15.09 22.00 9.36
N GLN A 66 14.88 20.68 9.37
CA GLN A 66 15.10 19.82 8.21
C GLN A 66 13.78 19.31 7.67
N SER A 67 13.55 19.48 6.38
CA SER A 67 12.30 19.07 5.73
C SER A 67 12.43 17.69 5.10
N PHE A 68 11.38 16.89 5.21
CA PHE A 68 11.21 15.66 4.45
C PHE A 68 9.77 15.51 3.97
N THR A 69 9.56 14.62 3.00
CA THR A 69 8.26 14.41 2.36
C THR A 69 7.78 12.99 2.58
N VAL A 70 6.51 12.86 2.98
CA VAL A 70 5.80 11.57 3.02
C VAL A 70 4.79 11.54 1.89
N ARG A 71 4.81 10.48 1.09
CA ARG A 71 3.86 10.26 0.00
C ARG A 71 3.13 8.95 0.23
N VAL A 72 1.80 9.04 0.39
CA VAL A 72 0.91 7.88 0.47
C VAL A 72 0.23 7.72 -0.89
N ILE A 73 0.52 6.61 -1.55
CA ILE A 73 -0.12 6.23 -2.82
C ILE A 73 -1.18 5.17 -2.57
N GLY A 74 -2.22 5.19 -3.39
CA GLY A 74 -3.21 4.13 -3.42
C GLY A 74 -2.77 3.09 -4.44
N ASP A 75 -2.82 1.83 -4.05
CA ASP A 75 -2.79 0.73 -5.00
C ASP A 75 -4.24 0.42 -5.37
N ASN A 76 -4.57 0.61 -6.65
CA ASN A 76 -5.83 0.13 -7.19
C ASN A 76 -5.67 -1.36 -7.49
N ASP A 77 -6.11 -2.23 -6.59
CA ASP A 77 -6.21 -3.67 -6.87
C ASP A 77 -7.44 -3.91 -7.77
N PRO A 78 -7.28 -4.23 -9.06
CA PRO A 78 -8.41 -4.42 -9.95
C PRO A 78 -9.20 -5.66 -9.52
N PRO A 79 -10.55 -5.63 -9.63
CA PRO A 79 -11.33 -6.84 -9.39
C PRO A 79 -10.87 -7.93 -10.36
N SER A 80 -10.52 -9.09 -9.83
CA SER A 80 -10.21 -10.29 -10.62
C SER A 80 -11.25 -11.37 -10.33
N PHE A 81 -11.61 -12.10 -11.37
CA PHE A 81 -12.45 -13.29 -11.27
C PHE A 81 -11.79 -14.37 -12.12
N ALA A 82 -11.58 -15.55 -11.51
CA ALA A 82 -11.11 -16.72 -12.23
C ALA A 82 -12.33 -17.45 -12.84
N THR A 83 -12.52 -17.30 -14.15
CA THR A 83 -13.53 -18.03 -14.90
C THR A 83 -13.06 -19.46 -15.14
N SER A 84 -13.42 -20.40 -14.26
CA SER A 84 -13.48 -21.83 -14.62
C SER A 84 -14.92 -22.18 -14.92
N VAL A 85 -15.38 -21.88 -16.13
CA VAL A 85 -16.65 -22.45 -16.61
C VAL A 85 -16.41 -23.92 -16.91
N GLY A 86 -16.90 -24.80 -16.03
CA GLY A 86 -17.17 -26.17 -16.41
C GLY A 86 -18.20 -26.18 -17.54
N SER A 87 -18.09 -27.15 -18.45
CA SER A 87 -19.00 -27.32 -19.59
C SER A 87 -20.46 -27.13 -19.19
N ILE A 88 -21.12 -26.08 -19.71
CA ILE A 88 -22.54 -25.86 -19.48
C ILE A 88 -23.30 -26.70 -20.51
N CYS A 89 -23.93 -27.78 -20.03
CA CYS A 89 -24.86 -28.58 -20.83
C CYS A 89 -26.29 -28.21 -20.43
N VAL A 90 -27.06 -27.64 -21.36
CA VAL A 90 -28.50 -27.42 -21.17
C VAL A 90 -29.25 -28.53 -21.92
N GLU A 91 -29.94 -29.41 -21.18
CA GLU A 91 -30.85 -30.44 -21.72
C GLU A 91 -32.01 -29.80 -22.51
N GLN A 92 -32.63 -30.36 -23.55
CA GLN A 92 -32.32 -31.46 -24.48
C GLN A 92 -32.18 -30.82 -25.88
N GLY A 93 -31.18 -31.24 -26.65
CA GLY A 93 -30.99 -30.78 -28.04
C GLY A 93 -30.08 -29.56 -28.24
N SER A 94 -29.45 -29.04 -27.17
CA SER A 94 -28.44 -27.98 -27.30
C SER A 94 -27.04 -28.58 -27.36
N ALA A 95 -26.24 -28.22 -28.36
CA ALA A 95 -24.83 -28.61 -28.42
C ALA A 95 -24.07 -28.00 -27.23
N CYS A 96 -23.25 -28.81 -26.55
CA CYS A 96 -22.38 -28.33 -25.48
C CYS A 96 -21.41 -27.29 -26.08
N LYS A 97 -21.57 -26.01 -25.73
CA LYS A 97 -20.67 -24.96 -26.20
C LYS A 97 -19.69 -24.63 -25.08
N VAL A 98 -18.42 -24.94 -25.32
CA VAL A 98 -17.31 -24.40 -24.53
C VAL A 98 -17.12 -22.96 -25.00
N ASP A 99 -17.85 -22.04 -24.38
CA ASP A 99 -17.74 -20.61 -24.71
C ASP A 99 -16.53 -20.02 -24.00
N THR A 100 -15.36 -20.18 -24.64
CA THR A 100 -14.15 -19.45 -24.25
C THR A 100 -14.13 -18.19 -25.09
N LEU A 101 -14.27 -17.02 -24.46
CA LEU A 101 -14.26 -15.73 -25.14
C LEU A 101 -12.98 -15.56 -25.98
N GLY A 102 -13.09 -15.70 -27.30
CA GLY A 102 -12.04 -15.39 -28.28
C GLY A 102 -11.88 -16.43 -29.39
N GLY A 103 -12.68 -16.32 -30.45
CA GLY A 103 -12.45 -17.05 -31.71
C GLY A 103 -13.10 -18.43 -31.74
N GLY A 104 -14.14 -18.57 -32.56
CA GLY A 104 -15.06 -19.70 -32.53
C GLY A 104 -14.46 -21.05 -32.90
N CYS A 105 -15.05 -22.09 -32.30
CA CYS A 105 -15.07 -23.44 -32.84
C CYS A 105 -16.54 -23.87 -33.04
N ASP A 106 -16.95 -24.01 -34.30
CA ASP A 106 -18.21 -24.66 -34.67
C ASP A 106 -18.00 -26.18 -34.64
N GLN A 107 -18.25 -26.81 -33.48
CA GLN A 107 -18.27 -28.27 -33.40
C GLN A 107 -19.72 -28.76 -33.31
N ARG A 108 -20.23 -29.28 -34.43
CA ARG A 108 -21.42 -30.11 -34.45
C ARG A 108 -21.14 -31.41 -33.68
N CYS A 109 -21.92 -31.66 -32.64
CA CYS A 109 -21.91 -32.92 -31.90
C CYS A 109 -22.56 -34.01 -32.76
N VAL A 110 -21.87 -35.13 -32.97
CA VAL A 110 -22.46 -36.37 -33.53
C VAL A 110 -22.24 -37.47 -32.49
N ASP A 111 -23.32 -38.16 -32.10
CA ASP A 111 -23.32 -39.32 -31.19
C ASP A 111 -22.73 -39.12 -29.78
N GLY A 112 -22.85 -37.90 -29.23
CA GLY A 112 -22.60 -37.65 -27.81
C GLY A 112 -21.14 -37.79 -27.35
N LYS A 113 -20.17 -37.87 -28.28
CA LYS A 113 -18.74 -37.84 -27.96
C LYS A 113 -18.03 -36.74 -28.74
N GLY A 114 -17.44 -35.79 -28.01
CA GLY A 114 -16.53 -34.80 -28.59
C GLY A 114 -15.18 -35.45 -28.87
N TYR A 115 -14.75 -35.46 -30.13
CA TYR A 115 -13.38 -35.81 -30.50
C TYR A 115 -12.65 -34.54 -30.94
N CYS A 116 -11.51 -34.27 -30.32
CA CYS A 116 -10.49 -33.34 -30.82
C CYS A 116 -9.44 -34.18 -31.56
N THR A 117 -9.16 -33.86 -32.83
CA THR A 117 -7.89 -34.26 -33.46
C THR A 117 -6.82 -33.25 -33.11
#